data_AF-E2CRB1-F1
#
_entry.id   AF-E2CRB1-F1
#
_cell.length_a   1.000
_cell.length_b   1.000
_cell.length_c   1.000
_cell.angle_alpha   90.00
_cell.angle_beta   90.00
_cell.angle_gamma   90.00
#
_symmetry.space_group_name_H-M   'P 1'
#
loop_
_entity.id
_entity.type
_entity.pdbx_description
1 polymer ?
#
loop_
_entity_poly.entity_id
_entity_poly.type
_entity_poly.pdbx_seq_one_letter_code
_entity_poly.pdbx_strand_id
1 'polypeptide(L)'
;MSLSEKPKPALGIVGLGYVGLPVACSFAKAGYAVTGFDINRARLADLKSGKDKTGSVDNSDLESKTLSLTHDPSALKQCDIVIVAVPTPVDQAKRPDLSPFKGGCIRRWPELETGRDRCI
;
A
#
# COMPACT_ATOMS: atom_id res chain seq x y z
N MET A 1 -22.25 16.14 -23.67
CA MET A 1 -21.90 16.10 -22.24
C MET A 1 -20.59 15.36 -22.08
N SER A 2 -19.48 16.06 -21.82
CA SER A 2 -18.22 15.40 -21.46
C SER A 2 -18.35 14.87 -20.03
N LEU A 3 -18.31 13.55 -19.86
CA LEU A 3 -18.09 12.96 -18.54
C LEU A 3 -16.70 13.38 -18.11
N SER A 4 -16.60 14.25 -17.11
CA SER A 4 -15.34 14.59 -16.47
C SER A 4 -14.83 13.33 -15.78
N GLU A 5 -13.86 12.65 -16.40
CA GLU A 5 -13.18 11.52 -15.76
C GLU A 5 -12.45 12.06 -14.53
N LYS A 6 -13.01 11.81 -13.34
CA LYS A 6 -12.30 12.10 -12.09
C LYS A 6 -11.02 11.27 -12.05
N PRO A 7 -9.87 11.86 -11.69
CA PRO A 7 -8.64 11.10 -11.54
C PRO A 7 -8.85 10.01 -10.49
N LYS A 8 -8.39 8.79 -10.81
CA LYS A 8 -8.44 7.66 -9.87
C LYS A 8 -7.59 8.00 -8.64
N PRO A 9 -8.05 7.68 -7.41
CA PRO A 9 -7.29 7.95 -6.20
C PRO A 9 -5.97 7.16 -6.20
N ALA A 10 -4.92 7.76 -5.66
CA ALA A 10 -3.64 7.09 -5.43
C ALA A 10 -3.72 6.17 -4.21
N LEU A 11 -3.22 4.94 -4.34
CA LEU A 11 -3.29 3.91 -3.31
C LEU A 11 -1.90 3.63 -2.74
N GLY A 12 -1.78 3.55 -1.43
CA GLY A 12 -0.60 3.09 -0.72
C GLY A 12 -0.86 1.72 -0.09
N ILE A 13 -0.02 0.72 -0.34
CA ILE A 13 -0.15 -0.60 0.28
C ILE A 13 1.04 -0.81 1.21
N VAL A 14 0.79 -0.99 2.50
CA VAL A 14 1.82 -1.19 3.53
C VAL A 14 1.94 -2.67 3.87
N GLY A 15 3.11 -3.24 3.63
CA GLY A 15 3.40 -4.66 3.79
C GLY A 15 3.16 -5.42 2.49
N LEU A 16 4.23 -5.71 1.75
CA LEU A 16 4.17 -6.40 0.46
C LEU A 16 4.22 -7.91 0.62
N GLY A 17 3.58 -8.43 1.68
CA GLY A 17 3.50 -9.85 2.04
C GLY A 17 2.62 -10.68 1.11
N TYR A 18 2.26 -11.88 1.55
CA TYR A 18 1.34 -12.78 0.85
C TYR A 18 -0.02 -12.12 0.52
N VAL A 19 -0.50 -11.21 1.37
CA VAL A 19 -1.78 -10.49 1.15
C VAL A 19 -1.58 -9.17 0.42
N GLY A 20 -0.65 -8.33 0.89
CA GLY A 20 -0.50 -6.99 0.35
C GLY A 20 0.04 -6.95 -1.08
N LEU A 21 0.88 -7.91 -1.49
CA LEU A 21 1.42 -7.95 -2.84
C LEU A 21 0.35 -8.25 -3.91
N PRO A 22 -0.48 -9.31 -3.79
CA PRO A 22 -1.61 -9.52 -4.69
C PRO A 22 -2.55 -8.32 -4.77
N VAL A 23 -2.87 -7.71 -3.62
CA VAL A 23 -3.74 -6.51 -3.57
C VAL A 23 -3.12 -5.35 -4.36
N ALA A 24 -1.83 -5.08 -4.17
CA ALA A 24 -1.12 -4.03 -4.90
C ALA A 24 -1.14 -4.29 -6.41
N CYS A 25 -0.84 -5.53 -6.83
CA CYS A 25 -0.87 -5.92 -8.24
C CYS A 25 -2.28 -5.83 -8.84
N SER A 26 -3.32 -6.27 -8.13
CA SER A 26 -4.71 -6.18 -8.60
C SER A 26 -5.15 -4.74 -8.84
N PHE A 27 -4.83 -3.83 -7.92
CA PHE A 27 -5.14 -2.41 -8.12
C PHE A 27 -4.32 -1.78 -9.25
N ALA A 28 -3.05 -2.16 -9.39
CA ALA A 28 -2.22 -1.69 -10.48
C ALA A 28 -2.78 -2.16 -11.84
N LYS A 29 -3.24 -3.42 -11.95
CA LYS A 29 -3.94 -3.97 -13.12
C LYS A 29 -5.25 -3.26 -13.44
N ALA A 30 -5.99 -2.84 -12.41
CA ALA A 30 -7.19 -2.03 -12.57
C ALA A 30 -6.89 -0.56 -12.97
N GLY A 31 -5.60 -0.21 -13.14
CA GLY A 31 -5.14 1.09 -13.61
C GLY A 31 -5.13 2.17 -12.53
N TYR A 32 -5.04 1.79 -11.25
CA TYR A 32 -4.79 2.74 -10.16
C TYR A 32 -3.28 2.99 -10.04
N ALA A 33 -2.92 4.18 -9.57
CA ALA A 33 -1.54 4.47 -9.15
C ALA A 33 -1.32 3.85 -7.77
N VAL A 34 -0.41 2.88 -7.67
CA VAL A 34 -0.19 2.09 -6.45
C VAL A 34 1.25 2.26 -5.95
N THR A 35 1.39 2.65 -4.69
CA THR A 35 2.67 2.69 -3.97
C THR A 35 2.73 1.54 -2.99
N GLY A 36 3.50 0.51 -3.31
CA GLY A 36 3.83 -0.59 -2.41
C GLY A 36 4.97 -0.22 -1.47
N PHE A 37 4.70 -0.19 -0.17
CA PHE A 37 5.67 0.06 0.88
C PHE A 37 5.99 -1.22 1.66
N ASP A 38 7.27 -1.53 1.84
CA ASP A 38 7.73 -2.58 2.74
C ASP A 38 9.00 -2.16 3.49
N ILE A 39 9.10 -2.50 4.77
CA ILE A 39 10.30 -2.21 5.58
C ILE A 39 11.47 -3.11 5.18
N ASN A 40 11.18 -4.29 4.61
CA ASN A 40 12.17 -5.26 4.20
C ASN A 40 12.75 -4.90 2.82
N ARG A 41 13.91 -4.25 2.84
CA ARG A 41 14.65 -3.88 1.62
C ARG A 41 15.05 -5.07 0.76
N ALA A 42 15.36 -6.21 1.35
CA ALA A 42 15.70 -7.42 0.60
C ALA A 42 14.48 -7.92 -0.18
N ARG A 43 13.30 -7.92 0.45
CA ARG A 43 12.03 -8.25 -0.21
C ARG A 43 11.74 -7.31 -1.37
N LEU A 44 11.94 -6.00 -1.20
CA LEU A 44 11.77 -5.04 -2.29
C LEU A 44 12.75 -5.27 -3.45
N ALA A 45 14.00 -5.64 -3.16
CA ALA A 45 14.98 -5.98 -4.19
C ALA A 45 14.56 -7.23 -4.97
N ASP A 46 14.09 -8.27 -4.27
CA ASP A 46 13.56 -9.48 -4.90
C ASP A 46 12.38 -9.15 -5.83
N LEU A 47 11.40 -8.38 -5.33
CA LEU A 47 10.23 -7.97 -6.11
C LEU A 47 10.59 -7.11 -7.33
N LYS A 48 11.52 -6.15 -7.17
CA LYS A 48 12.03 -5.35 -8.31
C LYS A 48 12.79 -6.19 -9.34
N SER A 49 13.37 -7.32 -8.93
CA SER A 49 13.99 -8.29 -9.83
C SER A 49 13.01 -9.27 -10.46
N GLY A 50 11.70 -9.09 -10.24
CA GLY A 50 10.67 -10.00 -10.74
C GLY A 50 10.68 -11.35 -10.02
N LYS A 51 11.08 -11.39 -8.75
CA LYS A 51 11.10 -12.61 -7.93
C LYS A 51 10.15 -12.44 -6.75
N ASP A 52 8.96 -13.01 -6.85
CA ASP A 52 8.11 -13.18 -5.68
C ASP A 52 8.42 -14.49 -4.95
N LYS A 53 8.91 -14.37 -3.71
CA LYS A 53 9.15 -15.53 -2.82
C LYS A 53 7.85 -16.17 -2.31
N THR A 54 6.72 -15.47 -2.38
CA THR A 54 5.43 -16.00 -1.92
C THR A 54 4.66 -16.76 -3.01
N GLY A 55 5.10 -16.70 -4.27
CA GLY A 55 4.40 -17.31 -5.41
C GLY A 55 2.95 -16.86 -5.55
N SER A 56 2.62 -15.67 -5.03
CA SER A 56 1.25 -15.18 -4.90
C SER A 56 0.84 -14.29 -6.07
N VAL A 57 1.81 -13.84 -6.86
CA VAL A 57 1.62 -13.05 -8.08
C VAL A 57 2.56 -13.52 -9.17
N ASP A 58 2.12 -13.39 -10.43
CA ASP A 58 2.98 -13.64 -11.58
C ASP A 58 4.01 -12.52 -11.76
N ASN A 59 5.18 -12.84 -12.31
CA ASN A 59 6.23 -11.84 -12.55
C ASN A 59 5.76 -10.70 -13.47
N SER A 60 4.86 -10.99 -14.41
CA SER A 60 4.22 -9.98 -15.27
C SER A 60 3.44 -8.92 -14.49
N ASP A 61 2.96 -9.26 -13.30
CA ASP A 61 2.16 -8.37 -12.46
C ASP A 61 3.03 -7.39 -11.67
N LEU A 62 4.29 -7.74 -11.47
CA LEU A 62 5.31 -6.89 -10.86
C LEU A 62 5.83 -5.84 -11.83
N GLU A 63 5.73 -6.08 -13.14
CA GLU A 63 6.15 -5.16 -14.20
C GLU A 63 5.12 -4.06 -14.51
N SER A 64 4.04 -3.95 -13.73
CA SER A 64 3.03 -2.91 -13.94
C SER A 64 3.64 -1.52 -13.82
N LYS A 65 3.47 -0.69 -14.85
CA LYS A 65 3.96 0.71 -14.88
C LYS A 65 3.33 1.60 -13.81
N THR A 66 2.20 1.19 -13.24
CA THR A 66 1.47 1.94 -12.21
C THR A 66 1.80 1.47 -10.79
N LEU A 67 2.65 0.45 -10.62
CA LEU A 67 3.09 -0.06 -9.33
C LEU A 67 4.50 0.47 -9.00
N SER A 68 4.60 1.25 -7.93
CA SER A 68 5.87 1.75 -7.40
C SER A 68 6.22 1.07 -6.08
N LEU A 69 7.40 0.46 -6.00
CA LEU A 69 7.87 -0.24 -4.80
C LEU A 69 8.92 0.57 -4.04
N THR A 70 8.67 0.87 -2.77
CA THR A 70 9.51 1.73 -1.93
C THR A 70 9.64 1.22 -0.48
N HIS A 71 10.70 1.64 0.19
CA HIS A 71 10.88 1.50 1.64
C HIS A 71 10.88 2.85 2.34
N ASP A 72 10.62 3.93 1.60
CA ASP A 72 10.52 5.27 2.15
C ASP A 72 9.05 5.56 2.52
N PRO A 73 8.74 5.74 3.82
CA PRO A 73 7.38 6.05 4.25
C PRO A 73 6.91 7.43 3.76
N SER A 74 7.80 8.31 3.33
CA SER A 74 7.42 9.62 2.77
C SER A 74 6.57 9.52 1.52
N ALA A 75 6.74 8.44 0.73
CA ALA A 75 5.98 8.17 -0.48
C ALA A 75 4.48 7.93 -0.21
N LEU A 76 4.14 7.42 0.98
CA LEU A 76 2.74 7.19 1.37
C LEU A 76 1.95 8.49 1.55
N LYS A 77 2.63 9.63 1.77
CA LYS A 77 1.98 10.95 1.91
C LYS A 77 1.31 11.44 0.62
N GLN A 78 1.70 10.86 -0.51
CA GLN A 78 1.16 11.20 -1.83
C GLN A 78 -0.06 10.32 -2.18
N CYS A 79 -0.41 9.35 -1.33
CA CYS A 79 -1.54 8.45 -1.54
C CYS A 79 -2.81 9.02 -0.90
N ASP A 80 -3.94 8.91 -1.60
CA ASP A 80 -5.26 9.27 -1.08
C ASP A 80 -5.79 8.22 -0.09
N ILE A 81 -5.45 6.95 -0.30
CA ILE A 81 -5.90 5.81 0.51
C ILE A 81 -4.69 4.96 0.84
N VAL A 82 -4.56 4.52 2.10
CA VAL A 82 -3.50 3.60 2.52
C VAL A 82 -4.12 2.33 3.12
N ILE A 83 -3.84 1.20 2.48
CA ILE A 83 -4.24 -0.14 2.92
C ILE A 83 -3.08 -0.78 3.67
N VAL A 84 -3.30 -1.18 4.90
CA VAL A 84 -2.27 -1.76 5.77
C VAL A 84 -2.47 -3.27 5.85
N ALA A 85 -1.57 -4.03 5.22
CA ALA A 85 -1.54 -5.48 5.17
C ALA A 85 -0.36 -6.07 5.96
N VAL A 86 -0.07 -5.49 7.13
CA VAL A 86 0.91 -6.05 8.08
C VAL A 86 0.23 -7.12 8.94
N PRO A 87 0.94 -8.18 9.36
CA PRO A 87 0.39 -9.13 10.32
C PRO A 87 0.05 -8.38 11.61
N THR A 88 -1.23 -8.08 11.81
CA THR A 88 -1.75 -7.57 13.08
C THR A 88 -1.93 -8.78 13.99
N PRO A 89 -1.08 -8.98 15.01
CA PRO A 89 -1.43 -9.91 16.07
C PRO A 89 -2.75 -9.41 16.69
N VAL A 90 -3.80 -10.20 16.56
CA VAL A 90 -5.08 -9.94 17.22
C VAL A 90 -4.92 -10.33 18.69
N ASP A 91 -4.79 -9.33 19.56
CA ASP A 91 -5.22 -9.42 20.95
C ASP A 91 -6.73 -9.81 20.97
N GLN A 92 -7.17 -10.60 21.97
CA GLN A 92 -8.55 -11.04 22.22
C GLN A 92 -9.63 -9.94 22.04
N ALA A 93 -9.26 -8.66 22.04
CA ALA A 93 -10.14 -7.52 21.83
C ALA A 93 -10.42 -7.10 20.37
N LYS A 94 -9.95 -7.80 19.32
CA LYS A 94 -10.15 -7.43 17.89
C LYS A 94 -9.69 -5.99 17.54
N ARG A 95 -8.77 -5.41 18.30
CA ARG A 95 -8.21 -4.09 18.02
C ARG A 95 -6.88 -4.27 17.27
N PRO A 96 -6.69 -3.66 16.10
CA PRO A 96 -5.41 -3.70 15.42
C PRO A 96 -4.35 -3.05 16.31
N ASP A 97 -3.30 -3.80 16.65
CA ASP A 97 -2.16 -3.25 17.37
C ASP A 97 -1.33 -2.35 16.43
N LEU A 98 -1.57 -1.04 16.54
CA LEU A 98 -0.85 0.01 15.80
C LEU A 98 0.52 0.35 16.42
N SER A 99 1.03 -0.45 17.37
CA SER A 99 2.38 -0.26 17.92
C SER A 99 3.50 -0.21 16.86
N PRO A 100 3.44 -0.90 15.70
CA PRO A 100 4.39 -0.71 14.59
C PRO A 100 4.38 0.72 14.00
N PHE A 101 3.32 1.51 14.23
CA PHE A 101 3.14 2.86 13.70
C PHE A 101 3.52 3.99 14.66
N LYS A 102 3.83 3.70 15.93
CA LYS A 102 4.17 4.73 16.94
C LYS A 102 5.58 5.33 16.77
N GLY A 103 6.39 4.82 15.84
CA GLY A 103 7.77 5.26 15.64
C GLY A 103 7.99 6.49 14.75
N GLY A 104 7.03 6.96 13.94
CA GLY A 104 7.36 8.13 13.10
C GLY A 104 6.38 8.71 12.08
N CYS A 105 5.21 8.12 11.81
CA CYS A 105 4.35 8.64 10.71
C CYS A 105 2.99 9.22 11.16
N ILE A 106 2.38 8.73 12.25
CA ILE A 106 1.01 9.14 12.64
C ILE A 106 0.95 10.48 13.40
N ARG A 107 2.07 11.00 13.91
CA ARG A 107 2.05 12.17 14.82
C ARG A 107 1.78 13.51 14.13
N ARG A 108 1.65 13.55 12.81
CA ARG A 108 1.22 14.75 12.09
C ARG A 108 0.03 14.44 11.18
N TRP A 109 -1.08 14.09 11.81
CA TRP A 109 -2.41 14.20 11.21
C TRP A 109 -3.32 15.18 11.99
N PRO A 110 -2.91 16.44 12.26
CA PRO A 110 -3.86 17.52 12.48
C PRO A 110 -4.22 18.12 11.11
N GLU A 111 -5.50 18.43 10.91
CA GLU A 111 -6.09 19.03 9.70
C GLU A 111 -6.25 18.11 8.48
N LEU A 112 -7.09 17.09 8.65
CA LEU A 112 -8.07 16.79 7.60
C LEU A 112 -9.41 17.39 8.03
N GLU A 113 -9.56 18.71 7.84
CA GLU A 113 -10.90 19.27 7.73
C GLU A 113 -11.55 18.73 6.45
N THR A 114 -12.70 18.09 6.64
CA THR A 114 -13.73 17.78 5.64
C THR A 114 -13.37 16.80 4.51
N GLY A 115 -13.78 15.53 4.72
CA GLY A 115 -14.46 14.78 3.64
C GLY A 115 -13.74 13.58 3.02
N ARG A 116 -12.65 13.07 3.58
CA ARG A 116 -11.97 11.87 3.05
C ARG A 116 -11.53 10.90 4.15
N ASP A 117 -12.50 10.31 4.83
CA ASP A 117 -12.26 9.13 5.67
C ASP A 117 -13.07 7.95 5.14
N ARG A 118 -12.44 7.13 4.28
CA ARG A 118 -12.85 5.74 4.08
C ARG A 118 -11.62 4.85 4.18
N CYS A 119 -11.33 4.48 5.41
CA CYS A 119 -10.58 3.28 5.73
C CYS A 119 -11.51 2.09 5.43
N ILE A 120 -11.17 1.26 4.46
CA ILE A 120 -11.79 -0.04 4.18
C ILE A 120 -10.75 -1.12 4.41
#